data_AF-A0A945RC12-F1
#
_entry.id   AF-A0A945RC12-F1
#
_cell.length_a   1.000
_cell.length_b   1.000
_cell.length_c   1.000
_cell.angle_alpha   90.00
_cell.angle_beta   90.00
_cell.angle_gamma   90.00
#
_symmetry.space_group_name_H-M   'P 1'
#
loop_
_entity.id
_entity.type
_entity.pdbx_description
1 polymer ?
#
loop_
_entity_poly.entity_id
_entity_poly.type
_entity_poly.pdbx_seq_one_letter_code
_entity_poly.pdbx_strand_id
1 'polypeptide(L)'
;MKILNLVFLGAFLLSALVQLNDPDPLRWIGIYSAMVVICGLQHFGRLRWYIAAVPVLICAGWIVSLLPALNQGVPWSEVLGSLTMQNDTVEEVREIGGLLLVLLWAAALSNVTYSKAHNSHST
;
A
#
# COMPACT_ATOMS: atom_id res chain seq x y z
N MET A 1 -1.50 5.88 -16.83
CA MET A 1 -2.02 4.95 -15.79
C MET A 1 -1.69 3.48 -16.04
N LYS A 2 -1.94 2.89 -17.22
CA LYS A 2 -1.74 1.44 -17.44
C LYS A 2 -0.31 0.94 -17.13
N ILE A 3 0.72 1.63 -17.62
CA ILE A 3 2.13 1.27 -17.38
C ILE A 3 2.46 1.36 -15.88
N LEU A 4 2.14 2.50 -15.25
CA LEU A 4 2.35 2.66 -13.79
C LEU A 4 1.62 1.58 -12.99
N ASN A 5 0.37 1.23 -13.35
CA ASN A 5 -0.37 0.16 -12.69
C ASN A 5 0.31 -1.21 -12.80
N LEU A 6 0.96 -1.51 -13.92
CA LEU A 6 1.75 -2.75 -14.06
C LEU A 6 3.03 -2.70 -13.21
N VAL A 7 3.69 -1.54 -13.13
CA VAL A 7 4.86 -1.35 -12.25
C VAL A 7 4.47 -1.57 -10.79
N PHE A 8 3.39 -0.94 -10.32
CA PHE A 8 2.89 -1.12 -8.96
C PHE A 8 2.38 -2.54 -8.69
N LEU A 9 1.73 -3.18 -9.67
CA LEU A 9 1.35 -4.60 -9.56
C LEU A 9 2.59 -5.48 -9.32
N GLY A 10 3.64 -5.29 -10.11
CA GLY A 10 4.91 -6.00 -9.94
C GLY A 10 5.55 -5.71 -8.59
N ALA A 11 5.57 -4.44 -8.17
CA ALA A 11 6.08 -4.04 -6.87
C ALA A 11 5.34 -4.72 -5.72
N PHE A 12 4.00 -4.73 -5.71
CA PHE A 12 3.21 -5.39 -4.67
C PHE A 12 3.36 -6.91 -4.66
N LEU A 13 3.50 -7.55 -5.83
CA LEU A 13 3.83 -8.97 -5.91
C LEU A 13 5.18 -9.27 -5.27
N LEU A 14 6.21 -8.49 -5.62
CA LEU A 14 7.55 -8.65 -5.04
C LEU A 14 7.54 -8.36 -3.54
N SER A 15 6.85 -7.31 -3.09
CA SER A 15 6.67 -7.01 -1.67
C SER A 15 6.02 -8.19 -0.95
N ALA A 16 4.92 -8.75 -1.44
CA ALA A 16 4.28 -9.91 -0.81
C ALA A 16 5.22 -11.12 -0.68
N LEU A 17 6.07 -11.36 -1.68
CA LEU A 17 7.06 -12.45 -1.64
C LEU A 17 8.18 -12.17 -0.63
N VAL A 18 8.67 -10.94 -0.55
CA VAL A 18 9.70 -10.55 0.42
C VAL A 18 9.22 -10.73 1.86
N GLN A 19 7.93 -10.45 2.11
CA GLN A 19 7.34 -10.55 3.45
C GLN A 19 7.22 -11.97 3.98
N LEU A 20 7.45 -13.00 3.17
CA LEU A 20 7.57 -14.39 3.67
C LEU A 20 8.75 -14.57 4.65
N ASN A 21 9.72 -13.65 4.64
CA ASN A 21 10.87 -13.68 5.54
C ASN A 21 10.68 -12.85 6.83
N ASP A 22 9.53 -12.18 6.99
CA ASP A 22 9.24 -11.30 8.12
C ASP A 22 8.62 -12.07 9.31
N PRO A 23 8.86 -11.69 10.59
CA PRO A 23 8.19 -12.26 11.77
C PRO A 23 6.65 -12.23 11.76
N ASP A 24 5.99 -11.19 11.20
CA ASP A 24 4.52 -11.14 11.03
C ASP A 24 4.12 -11.06 9.54
N PRO A 25 4.24 -12.17 8.79
CA PRO A 25 4.09 -12.15 7.34
C PRO A 25 2.63 -11.98 6.88
N LEU A 26 1.66 -12.43 7.70
CA LEU A 26 0.28 -12.64 7.26
C LEU A 26 -0.43 -11.32 6.93
N ARG A 27 -0.29 -10.31 7.79
CA ARG A 27 -0.96 -9.01 7.58
C ARG A 27 -0.41 -8.31 6.34
N TRP A 28 0.91 -8.36 6.16
CA TRP A 28 1.59 -7.74 5.04
C TRP A 28 1.30 -8.45 3.71
N ILE A 29 1.35 -9.79 3.69
CA ILE A 29 0.94 -10.57 2.52
C ILE A 29 -0.53 -10.28 2.19
N GLY A 30 -1.40 -10.17 3.19
CA GLY A 30 -2.80 -9.83 3.02
C GLY A 30 -3.00 -8.50 2.30
N ILE A 31 -2.37 -7.42 2.78
CA ILE A 31 -2.55 -6.10 2.19
C ILE A 31 -1.91 -5.98 0.79
N TYR A 32 -0.73 -6.57 0.58
CA TYR A 32 -0.06 -6.53 -0.72
C TYR A 32 -0.78 -7.41 -1.76
N SER A 33 -1.22 -8.61 -1.39
CA SER A 33 -2.01 -9.46 -2.30
C SER A 33 -3.35 -8.83 -2.68
N ALA A 34 -4.02 -8.15 -1.75
CA ALA A 34 -5.22 -7.37 -2.07
C ALA A 34 -4.93 -6.30 -3.12
N MET A 35 -3.78 -5.61 -3.02
CA MET A 35 -3.37 -4.61 -4.01
C MET A 35 -3.03 -5.23 -5.37
N VAL A 36 -2.43 -6.42 -5.41
CA VAL A 36 -2.21 -7.16 -6.67
C VAL A 36 -3.54 -7.43 -7.37
N VAL A 37 -4.55 -7.90 -6.64
CA VAL A 37 -5.89 -8.14 -7.17
C VAL A 37 -6.52 -6.84 -7.67
N ILE A 38 -6.45 -5.75 -6.91
CA ILE A 38 -7.00 -4.44 -7.29
C ILE A 38 -6.33 -3.91 -8.56
N CYS A 39 -5.00 -3.99 -8.66
CA CYS A 39 -4.26 -3.60 -9.87
C CYS A 39 -4.66 -4.47 -11.07
N GLY A 40 -4.85 -5.78 -10.87
CA GLY A 40 -5.35 -6.69 -11.90
C GLY A 40 -6.77 -6.32 -12.36
N LEU A 41 -7.70 -6.08 -11.43
CA LEU A 41 -9.05 -5.62 -11.73
C LEU A 41 -9.04 -4.30 -12.51
N GLN A 42 -8.15 -3.36 -12.16
CA GLN A 42 -7.98 -2.13 -12.93
C GLN A 42 -7.56 -2.46 -14.36
N HIS A 43 -6.53 -3.31 -14.52
CA HIS A 43 -5.96 -3.64 -15.81
C HIS A 43 -7.01 -4.22 -16.78
N PHE A 44 -7.91 -5.07 -16.26
CA PHE A 44 -9.01 -5.65 -17.03
C PHE A 44 -10.26 -4.74 -17.13
N GLY A 45 -10.21 -3.51 -16.60
CA GLY A 45 -11.33 -2.56 -16.63
C GLY A 45 -12.52 -2.95 -15.76
N ARG A 46 -12.33 -3.84 -14.78
CA ARG A 46 -13.37 -4.36 -13.89
C ARG A 46 -13.36 -3.72 -12.50
N LEU A 47 -12.37 -2.89 -12.20
CA LEU A 47 -12.27 -2.21 -10.92
C LEU A 47 -13.40 -1.19 -10.75
N ARG A 48 -14.05 -1.23 -9.57
CA ARG A 48 -15.01 -0.23 -9.12
C ARG A 48 -14.34 0.65 -8.08
N TRP A 49 -14.64 1.94 -8.07
CA TRP A 49 -13.94 2.93 -7.22
C TRP A 49 -14.00 2.58 -5.73
N TYR A 50 -15.16 2.11 -5.25
CA TYR A 50 -15.34 1.75 -3.84
C TYR A 50 -14.50 0.55 -3.40
N ILE A 51 -14.15 -0.36 -4.32
CA ILE A 51 -13.25 -1.49 -4.02
C ILE A 51 -11.84 -0.96 -3.72
N ALA A 52 -11.38 0.03 -4.49
CA ALA A 52 -10.10 0.68 -4.24
C ALA A 52 -10.12 1.65 -3.04
N ALA A 53 -11.30 2.08 -2.58
CA ALA A 53 -11.43 2.90 -1.38
C ALA A 53 -11.23 2.10 -0.08
N VAL A 54 -11.49 0.79 -0.07
CA VAL A 54 -11.36 -0.06 1.13
C VAL A 54 -9.91 -0.08 1.67
N PRO A 55 -8.87 -0.37 0.87
CA PRO A 55 -7.49 -0.31 1.35
C PRO A 55 -7.08 1.08 1.83
N VAL A 56 -7.61 2.16 1.25
CA VAL A 56 -7.33 3.53 1.69
C VAL A 56 -7.75 3.72 3.15
N LEU A 57 -8.96 3.30 3.50
CA LEU A 57 -9.48 3.43 4.87
C LEU A 57 -8.71 2.55 5.86
N ILE A 58 -8.42 1.30 5.47
CA ILE A 58 -7.66 0.37 6.31
C ILE A 58 -6.25 0.92 6.57
N CYS A 59 -5.52 1.30 5.53
CA CYS A 59 -4.17 1.82 5.67
C CYS A 59 -4.14 3.16 6.42
N ALA A 60 -5.11 4.05 6.20
CA ALA A 60 -5.19 5.31 6.95
C ALA A 60 -5.36 5.04 8.45
N GLY A 61 -6.27 4.14 8.83
CA GLY A 61 -6.47 3.76 10.24
C GLY A 61 -5.22 3.12 10.86
N TRP A 62 -4.55 2.24 10.11
CA TRP A 62 -3.33 1.58 10.58
C TRP A 62 -2.17 2.58 10.73
N ILE A 63 -1.96 3.49 9.77
CA ILE A 63 -0.94 4.55 9.89
C ILE A 63 -1.18 5.41 11.13
N VAL A 64 -2.43 5.78 11.43
CA VAL A 64 -2.75 6.58 12.62
C VAL A 64 -2.31 5.87 13.90
N SER A 65 -2.46 4.55 13.98
CA SER A 65 -1.99 3.77 15.15
C SER A 65 -0.47 3.73 15.31
N LEU A 66 0.28 3.90 14.21
CA LEU A 66 1.75 3.87 14.18
C LEU A 66 2.39 5.26 14.27
N LEU A 67 1.61 6.36 14.18
CA LEU A 67 2.14 7.73 14.29
C LEU A 67 3.03 7.99 15.51
N PRO A 68 2.78 7.42 16.71
CA PRO A 68 3.68 7.62 17.85
C PRO A 68 5.13 7.19 17.59
N ALA A 69 5.36 6.21 16.72
CA ALA A 69 6.68 5.73 16.32
C ALA A 69 7.51 6.82 15.64
N LEU A 70 6.86 7.66 14.83
CA LEU A 70 7.53 8.76 14.10
C LEU A 70 8.08 9.83 15.04
N ASN A 71 7.47 10.02 16.21
CA ASN A 71 7.88 11.02 17.18
C ASN A 71 9.16 10.63 17.94
N GLN A 72 9.62 9.38 17.82
CA GLN A 72 10.83 8.91 18.49
C GLN A 72 12.12 9.29 17.75
N GLY A 73 12.02 9.91 16.56
CA GLY A 73 13.16 10.56 15.91
C GLY A 73 14.19 9.60 15.30
N VAL A 74 13.76 8.46 14.76
CA VAL A 74 14.64 7.47 14.12
C VAL A 74 15.32 8.07 12.88
N PRO A 75 16.66 8.01 12.77
CA PRO A 75 17.36 8.51 11.59
C PRO A 75 17.11 7.62 10.37
N TRP A 76 16.88 8.23 9.20
CA TRP A 76 16.58 7.52 7.94
C TRP A 76 17.65 6.50 7.51
N SER A 77 18.91 6.71 7.91
CA SER A 77 20.00 5.76 7.66
C SER A 77 19.78 4.41 8.36
N GLU A 78 19.14 4.41 9.54
CA GLU A 78 18.81 3.18 10.27
C GLU A 78 17.57 2.51 9.68
N VAL A 79 16.59 3.30 9.23
CA VAL A 79 15.38 2.81 8.53
C VAL A 79 15.72 2.05 7.25
N LEU A 80 16.74 2.50 6.52
CA LEU A 80 17.16 1.90 5.25
C LEU A 80 18.32 0.89 5.40
N GLY A 81 19.13 1.00 6.46
CA GLY A 81 20.39 0.27 6.62
C GLY A 81 20.42 -0.80 7.73
N SER A 82 19.41 -0.88 8.59
CA SER A 82 19.39 -1.86 9.69
C SER A 82 19.02 -3.27 9.20
N LEU A 83 20.01 -4.02 8.72
CA LEU A 83 19.90 -5.48 8.56
C LEU A 83 20.27 -6.24 9.85
N THR A 84 20.78 -5.56 10.87
CA THR A 84 21.50 -6.17 12.00
C THR A 84 21.08 -5.72 13.41
N MET A 85 20.29 -4.65 13.55
CA MET A 85 19.62 -4.32 14.82
C MET A 85 18.20 -3.80 14.54
N GLN A 86 17.21 -4.66 14.72
CA GLN A 86 15.79 -4.31 14.74
C GLN A 86 15.49 -3.61 16.07
N ASN A 87 15.49 -2.28 16.06
CA ASN A 87 14.74 -1.53 17.08
C ASN A 87 13.28 -1.55 16.64
N ASP A 88 12.34 -1.85 17.55
CA ASP A 88 10.90 -1.91 17.27
C ASP A 88 10.41 -0.64 16.52
N THR A 89 10.93 0.53 16.90
CA THR A 89 10.61 1.80 16.25
C THR A 89 11.04 1.87 14.78
N VAL A 90 12.16 1.25 14.40
CA VAL A 90 12.62 1.23 13.00
C VAL A 90 11.70 0.37 12.14
N GLU A 91 11.22 -0.75 12.70
CA GLU A 91 10.24 -1.60 12.06
C GLU A 91 8.93 -0.85 11.83
N GLU A 92 8.36 -0.23 12.87
CA GLU A 92 7.13 0.58 12.78
C GLU A 92 7.23 1.70 11.72
N VAL A 93 8.38 2.37 11.60
CA VAL A 93 8.59 3.41 10.57
C VAL A 93 8.62 2.79 9.16
N ARG A 94 9.22 1.60 8.98
CA ARG A 94 9.17 0.86 7.70
C ARG A 94 7.75 0.43 7.37
N GLU A 95 6.98 -0.02 8.36
CA GLU A 95 5.58 -0.38 8.21
C GLU A 95 4.74 0.80 7.70
N ILE A 96 4.93 1.99 8.28
CA ILE A 96 4.26 3.22 7.80
C ILE A 96 4.59 3.49 6.33
N GLY A 97 5.85 3.31 5.91
CA GLY A 97 6.26 3.45 4.50
C GLY A 97 5.52 2.50 3.57
N GLY A 98 5.40 1.23 3.96
CA GLY A 98 4.64 0.22 3.23
C GLY A 98 3.16 0.56 3.11
N LEU A 99 2.53 1.01 4.21
CA LEU A 99 1.13 1.41 4.25
C LEU A 99 0.86 2.67 3.42
N LEU A 100 1.77 3.64 3.43
CA LEU A 100 1.67 4.85 2.61
C LEU A 100 1.71 4.49 1.11
N LEU A 101 2.57 3.56 0.71
CA LEU A 101 2.63 3.09 -0.67
C LEU A 101 1.30 2.50 -1.14
N VAL A 102 0.70 1.63 -0.30
CA VAL A 102 -0.63 1.05 -0.56
C VAL A 102 -1.70 2.13 -0.63
N LEU A 103 -1.75 3.00 0.38
CA LEU A 103 -2.74 4.07 0.51
C LEU A 103 -2.74 4.99 -0.70
N LEU A 104 -1.57 5.50 -1.08
CA LEU A 104 -1.42 6.46 -2.17
C LEU A 104 -1.83 5.85 -3.52
N TRP A 105 -1.41 4.61 -3.78
CA TRP A 105 -1.77 3.95 -5.03
C TRP A 105 -3.25 3.57 -5.09
N ALA A 106 -3.80 3.04 -4.00
CA ALA A 106 -5.23 2.73 -3.89
C ALA A 106 -6.10 3.98 -4.07
N ALA A 107 -5.70 5.11 -3.46
CA ALA A 107 -6.38 6.40 -3.61
C ALA A 107 -6.33 6.90 -5.06
N ALA A 108 -5.18 6.79 -5.72
CA ALA A 108 -5.04 7.15 -7.14
C ALA A 108 -5.97 6.31 -8.04
N LEU A 109 -6.02 4.99 -7.82
CA LEU A 109 -6.90 4.09 -8.58
C LEU A 109 -8.38 4.36 -8.31
N SER A 110 -8.74 4.62 -7.05
CA SER A 110 -10.10 4.99 -6.65
C SER A 110 -10.55 6.27 -7.37
N ASN A 111 -9.74 7.32 -7.31
CA ASN A 111 -10.06 8.61 -7.93
C ASN A 111 -10.23 8.50 -9.46
N VAL A 112 -9.26 7.86 -10.15
CA VAL A 112 -9.34 7.66 -11.61
C VAL A 112 -10.59 6.86 -12.01
N THR A 113 -10.96 5.85 -11.22
CA THR A 113 -12.14 5.03 -11.49
C THR A 113 -13.43 5.78 -11.20
N TYR A 114 -13.46 6.59 -10.14
CA TYR A 114 -14.57 7.45 -9.77
C TYR A 114 -14.86 8.49 -10.85
N SER A 115 -13.83 9.23 -11.31
CA SER A 115 -13.99 10.24 -12.37
C SER A 115 -14.56 9.63 -13.66
N LYS A 116 -14.12 8.42 -14.03
CA LYS A 116 -14.68 7.71 -15.20
C LYS A 116 -16.15 7.36 -15.04
N ALA A 117 -16.55 6.86 -13.87
CA ALA A 117 -17.93 6.47 -13.59
C ALA A 117 -18.89 7.68 -13.51
N HIS A 118 -18.41 8.81 -12.99
CA HIS A 118 -19.23 10.02 -12.91
C HIS A 118 -19.41 10.68 -14.28
N ASN A 119 -18.35 10.77 -15.08
CA ASN A 119 -18.41 11.39 -16.41
C ASN A 119 -19.20 10.57 -17.44
N SER A 120 -19.43 9.28 -17.20
CA SER A 120 -20.29 8.46 -18.08
C SER A 120 -21.79 8.67 -17.87
N HIS A 121 -22.21 9.33 -16.78
CA HIS A 121 -23.61 9.64 -16.52
C HIS A 121 -24.05 11.01 -17.07
N SER A 122 -23.12 11.82 -17.57
CA SER A 122 -23.37 13.17 -18.09
C SER A 122 -23.47 13.27 -19.62
N THR A 123 -23.56 12.14 -20.33
CA THR A 123 -23.72 12.05 -21.80
C THR A 123 -24.89 11.16 -22.15
#